data_AF-G8LTZ2-F1
#
_entry.id   AF-G8LTZ2-F1
#
_cell.length_a   1.000
_cell.length_b   1.000
_cell.length_c   1.000
_cell.angle_alpha   90.00
_cell.angle_beta   90.00
_cell.angle_gamma   90.00
#
_symmetry.space_group_name_H-M   'P 1'
#
loop_
_entity.id
_entity.type
_entity.pdbx_description
1 polymer ?
#
loop_
_entity_poly.entity_id
_entity_poly.type
_entity_poly.pdbx_seq_one_letter_code
_entity_poly.pdbx_strand_id
1 'polypeptide(L)'
;MSKMLKFMSMVVIIVLGVFNIEAYARYGDNGFEGGISSGEVEGKTTYDYKEVVFLTGEPIVFSGTLTVKKTAKKDSTTGKQIITSTYTYKLSNDEFSGTLTKSVSYNTVITEKDNGQKIEETKLNGKYSEVININGTTFNLRNYDFTKTNITDSKPAVDYMAGNLWGRKTYSIGADDGTVTVDIIGNLYGYNQYWGSTETQILEYMIQSETAKGDLVDKWGGTATVRLSSSVTKQLKYIENEPATISFEGGFVQTQYNNSILQYSSSLPEFDSEGVSTDKLVEKSGSLKIESFPVQTRLLVPSVNHLRGHWAENDIKALYSLEVFKEDSQKFNPQDVMTRAEFADAIVLALKEVPQDTALSGTKTTRTTKSKKEELLSPFVDVAVDSKYFENINNAYKRGMISGRGNGRFAPDDYLTMADAITIIIRALGLEALAPSGGVTTTFVDDADIPSYARNYVYVAQRIGLVQGDERGYLKPCEYLTKARAAVIINKVINYMRDDLKKDYRERIVNY
;
A
#
# COMPACT_ATOMS: atom_id res chain seq x y z
N MET A 1 1.42 -30.29 52.26
CA MET A 1 0.93 -29.29 51.31
C MET A 1 1.90 -29.26 50.13
N SER A 2 1.47 -29.82 49.00
CA SER A 2 2.33 -30.53 48.06
C SER A 2 3.06 -29.64 47.05
N LYS A 3 4.16 -30.18 46.48
CA LYS A 3 4.89 -29.66 45.31
C LYS A 3 3.98 -29.28 44.13
N MET A 4 2.74 -29.76 44.11
CA MET A 4 1.71 -29.45 43.13
C MET A 4 1.20 -27.99 43.23
N LEU A 5 1.23 -27.37 44.42
CA LEU A 5 0.78 -25.98 44.60
C LEU A 5 1.84 -24.94 44.16
N LYS A 6 3.13 -25.30 44.24
CA LYS A 6 4.23 -24.49 43.66
C LYS A 6 4.31 -24.63 42.14
N PHE A 7 3.91 -25.77 41.57
CA PHE A 7 3.80 -25.92 40.12
C PHE A 7 2.61 -25.15 39.55
N MET A 8 1.48 -25.13 40.26
CA MET A 8 0.29 -24.38 39.84
C MET A 8 0.45 -22.86 39.98
N SER A 9 1.34 -22.39 40.87
CA SER A 9 1.71 -20.97 40.99
C SER A 9 2.80 -20.53 39.98
N MET A 10 3.42 -21.49 39.27
CA MET A 10 4.42 -21.22 38.22
C MET A 10 3.85 -21.37 36.80
N VAL A 11 2.58 -21.77 36.68
CA VAL A 11 1.84 -21.92 35.41
C VAL A 11 0.88 -20.73 35.15
N VAL A 12 0.75 -19.79 36.10
CA VAL A 12 -0.15 -18.61 35.97
C VAL A 12 0.60 -17.30 35.62
N ILE A 13 1.93 -17.33 35.44
CA ILE A 13 2.72 -16.16 35.00
C ILE A 13 3.47 -16.47 33.70
N ILE A 14 2.80 -17.10 32.73
CA ILE A 14 3.30 -17.28 31.36
C ILE A 14 2.14 -17.11 30.36
N VAL A 15 1.37 -16.02 30.43
CA VAL A 15 0.49 -15.57 29.34
C VAL A 15 0.31 -14.04 29.41
N LEU A 16 1.39 -13.26 29.36
CA LEU A 16 1.32 -11.81 29.08
C LEU A 16 2.52 -11.37 28.22
N GLY A 17 2.86 -12.20 27.24
CA GLY A 17 3.52 -11.75 26.02
C GLY A 17 2.46 -11.78 24.94
N VAL A 18 1.56 -10.80 24.92
CA VAL A 18 0.76 -10.50 23.73
C VAL A 18 1.77 -9.99 22.70
N PHE A 19 2.44 -10.92 22.02
CA PHE A 19 3.01 -10.61 20.73
C PHE A 19 1.80 -10.40 19.84
N ASN A 20 1.40 -9.14 19.71
CA ASN A 20 0.56 -8.70 18.61
C ASN A 20 1.34 -9.05 17.33
N ILE A 21 1.06 -10.24 16.78
CA ILE A 21 1.38 -10.53 15.40
C ILE A 21 0.35 -9.73 14.61
N GLU A 22 0.61 -8.44 14.43
CA GLU A 22 -0.09 -7.69 13.41
C GLU A 22 0.53 -8.12 12.08
N ALA A 23 -0.04 -9.17 11.49
CA ALA A 23 0.20 -9.52 10.11
C ALA A 23 -0.46 -8.43 9.25
N TYR A 24 0.29 -7.36 9.02
CA TYR A 24 -0.16 -6.26 8.22
C TYR A 24 -0.25 -6.72 6.77
N ALA A 25 -1.46 -6.76 6.19
CA ALA A 25 -1.73 -7.21 4.83
C ALA A 25 -1.34 -6.19 3.75
N ARG A 26 -0.68 -6.67 2.69
CA ARG A 26 -0.73 -6.05 1.36
C ARG A 26 -2.12 -6.23 0.79
N TYR A 27 -2.72 -5.15 0.27
CA TYR A 27 -4.10 -5.15 -0.18
C TYR A 27 -4.24 -5.11 -1.70
N GLY A 28 -5.00 -6.07 -2.23
CA GLY A 28 -5.38 -6.15 -3.64
C GLY A 28 -4.24 -6.67 -4.52
N ASP A 29 -4.40 -7.87 -5.04
CA ASP A 29 -3.61 -8.32 -6.18
C ASP A 29 -4.51 -8.25 -7.40
N ASN A 30 -4.37 -7.19 -8.21
CA ASN A 30 -5.06 -7.10 -9.51
C ASN A 30 -4.55 -8.18 -10.49
N GLY A 31 -3.54 -8.95 -10.08
CA GLY A 31 -2.78 -9.82 -10.95
C GLY A 31 -1.98 -9.00 -11.96
N PHE A 32 -1.69 -9.62 -13.10
CA PHE A 32 -0.96 -9.00 -14.19
C PHE A 32 -1.80 -8.82 -15.46
N GLU A 33 -3.10 -9.10 -15.35
CA GLU A 33 -4.00 -9.41 -16.48
C GLU A 33 -5.00 -8.28 -16.80
N GLY A 34 -4.87 -7.12 -16.15
CA GLY A 34 -5.61 -5.90 -16.51
C GLY A 34 -7.05 -5.79 -16.01
N GLY A 35 -7.53 -6.75 -15.21
CA GLY A 35 -8.78 -6.61 -14.46
C GLY A 35 -8.60 -6.01 -13.07
N ILE A 36 -9.72 -5.81 -12.39
CA ILE A 36 -9.78 -5.31 -11.01
C ILE A 36 -10.29 -6.41 -10.08
N SER A 37 -9.69 -6.48 -8.89
CA SER A 37 -10.15 -7.34 -7.81
C SER A 37 -10.58 -6.53 -6.60
N SER A 38 -11.47 -7.09 -5.77
CA SER A 38 -11.68 -6.57 -4.42
C SER A 38 -11.89 -7.69 -3.41
N GLY A 39 -11.58 -7.36 -2.16
CA GLY A 39 -11.93 -8.16 -1.00
C GLY A 39 -10.72 -8.87 -0.44
N GLU A 40 -10.23 -8.41 0.71
CA GLU A 40 -9.41 -9.28 1.54
C GLU A 40 -9.77 -9.06 3.01
N VAL A 41 -10.09 -10.18 3.65
CA VAL A 41 -10.02 -10.40 5.09
C VAL A 41 -8.79 -11.28 5.28
N GLU A 42 -7.97 -11.01 6.30
CA GLU A 42 -6.75 -11.78 6.60
C GLU A 42 -6.97 -13.30 6.44
N GLY A 43 -6.12 -13.96 5.64
CA GLY A 43 -6.18 -15.40 5.39
C GLY A 43 -7.06 -15.85 4.21
N LYS A 44 -7.72 -14.94 3.48
CA LYS A 44 -8.51 -15.29 2.28
C LYS A 44 -7.68 -15.34 0.99
N THR A 45 -7.81 -16.48 0.32
CA THR A 45 -7.31 -16.87 -1.02
C THR A 45 -7.90 -16.19 -2.25
N THR A 46 -9.15 -15.77 -2.12
CA THR A 46 -10.10 -15.65 -3.22
C THR A 46 -10.84 -14.32 -3.13
N TYR A 47 -10.96 -13.66 -4.28
CA TYR A 47 -11.39 -12.28 -4.47
C TYR A 47 -12.50 -12.21 -5.51
N ASP A 48 -13.38 -11.23 -5.37
CA ASP A 48 -14.26 -10.83 -6.47
C ASP A 48 -13.43 -10.18 -7.57
N TYR A 49 -13.73 -10.49 -8.83
CA TYR A 49 -12.95 -10.06 -9.97
C TYR A 49 -13.82 -9.63 -11.15
N LYS A 50 -13.36 -8.59 -11.86
CA LYS A 50 -13.93 -8.16 -13.14
C LYS A 50 -12.82 -7.80 -14.11
N GLU A 51 -12.95 -8.22 -15.37
CA GLU A 51 -12.06 -7.79 -16.47
C GLU A 51 -12.88 -7.52 -17.74
N VAL A 52 -12.28 -6.76 -18.65
CA VAL A 52 -12.83 -6.50 -19.99
C VAL A 52 -11.96 -7.22 -21.02
N VAL A 53 -12.62 -7.87 -21.99
CA VAL A 53 -12.00 -8.67 -23.04
C VAL A 53 -12.35 -8.05 -24.40
N PHE A 54 -11.38 -8.00 -25.32
CA PHE A 54 -11.51 -7.29 -26.60
C PHE A 54 -11.32 -8.23 -27.82
N LEU A 55 -11.73 -9.49 -27.71
CA LEU A 55 -11.45 -10.52 -28.73
C LEU A 55 -12.45 -10.58 -29.88
N THR A 56 -13.61 -9.93 -29.76
CA THR A 56 -14.77 -10.12 -30.66
C THR A 56 -15.18 -8.86 -31.43
N GLY A 57 -14.33 -7.83 -31.49
CA GLY A 57 -14.72 -6.54 -32.07
C GLY A 57 -15.53 -5.65 -31.15
N GLU A 58 -15.90 -6.12 -29.97
CA GLU A 58 -16.51 -5.30 -28.94
C GLU A 58 -15.95 -5.65 -27.55
N PRO A 59 -15.91 -4.67 -26.63
CA PRO A 59 -15.49 -4.92 -25.26
C PRO A 59 -16.56 -5.73 -24.51
N ILE A 60 -16.18 -6.92 -24.04
CA ILE A 60 -17.05 -7.80 -23.25
C ILE A 60 -16.53 -7.89 -21.83
N VAL A 61 -17.40 -7.57 -20.87
CA VAL A 61 -17.05 -7.55 -19.44
C VAL A 61 -17.34 -8.93 -18.83
N PHE A 62 -16.34 -9.54 -18.23
CA PHE A 62 -16.47 -10.77 -17.46
C PHE A 62 -16.39 -10.48 -15.96
N SER A 63 -17.14 -11.24 -15.16
CA SER A 63 -17.12 -11.13 -13.70
C SER A 63 -17.14 -12.50 -13.03
N GLY A 64 -16.56 -12.60 -11.84
CA GLY A 64 -16.52 -13.83 -11.08
C GLY A 64 -15.44 -13.79 -10.01
N THR A 65 -14.63 -14.85 -9.93
CA THR A 65 -13.64 -15.00 -8.86
C THR A 65 -12.22 -15.08 -9.38
N LEU A 66 -11.30 -14.49 -8.61
CA LEU A 66 -9.85 -14.66 -8.73
C LEU A 66 -9.35 -15.39 -7.47
N THR A 67 -8.49 -16.40 -7.62
CA THR A 67 -7.78 -17.04 -6.51
C THR A 67 -6.28 -16.88 -6.70
N VAL A 68 -5.59 -16.41 -5.66
CA VAL A 68 -4.15 -16.15 -5.68
C VAL A 68 -3.43 -17.10 -4.72
N LYS A 69 -2.33 -17.69 -5.17
CA LYS A 69 -1.44 -18.50 -4.33
C LYS A 69 -0.01 -18.03 -4.55
N LYS A 70 0.71 -17.70 -3.47
CA LYS A 70 2.12 -17.31 -3.55
C LYS A 70 2.99 -18.21 -2.69
N THR A 71 4.22 -18.42 -3.13
CA THR A 71 5.26 -19.10 -2.35
C THR A 71 6.59 -18.39 -2.56
N ALA A 72 7.31 -18.11 -1.48
CA ALA A 72 8.65 -17.55 -1.53
C ALA A 72 9.70 -18.64 -1.29
N LYS A 73 10.77 -18.61 -2.08
CA LYS A 73 11.98 -19.42 -1.88
C LYS A 73 13.22 -18.55 -2.04
N LYS A 74 14.30 -18.93 -1.39
CA LYS A 74 15.63 -18.34 -1.63
C LYS A 74 16.38 -19.28 -2.56
N ASP A 75 16.87 -18.75 -3.68
CA ASP A 75 17.71 -19.50 -4.61
C ASP A 75 19.04 -19.82 -3.93
N SER A 76 19.42 -21.10 -3.91
CA SER A 76 20.59 -21.58 -3.18
C SER A 76 21.92 -21.15 -3.81
N THR A 77 21.91 -20.81 -5.09
CA THR A 77 23.13 -20.51 -5.86
C THR A 77 23.40 -19.02 -5.91
N THR A 78 22.35 -18.23 -6.15
CA THR A 78 22.43 -16.77 -6.29
C THR A 78 22.06 -16.03 -5.01
N GLY A 79 21.43 -16.71 -4.05
CA GLY A 79 20.91 -16.09 -2.82
C GLY A 79 19.69 -15.20 -3.04
N LYS A 80 19.19 -15.06 -4.27
CA LYS A 80 18.06 -14.19 -4.60
C LYS A 80 16.74 -14.77 -4.12
N GLN A 81 15.81 -13.90 -3.74
CA GLN A 81 14.45 -14.32 -3.39
C GLN A 81 13.63 -14.49 -4.67
N ILE A 82 12.95 -15.63 -4.79
CA ILE A 82 12.04 -15.95 -5.89
C ILE A 82 10.65 -16.16 -5.31
N ILE A 83 9.69 -15.39 -5.80
CA ILE A 83 8.27 -15.56 -5.49
C ILE A 83 7.59 -16.23 -6.68
N THR A 84 7.04 -17.42 -6.48
CA THR A 84 6.13 -18.03 -7.45
C THR A 84 4.70 -17.66 -7.08
N SER A 85 3.97 -17.05 -8.02
CA SER A 85 2.56 -16.67 -7.86
C SER A 85 1.70 -17.35 -8.91
N THR A 86 0.61 -17.98 -8.50
CA THR A 86 -0.38 -18.61 -9.38
C THR A 86 -1.72 -17.91 -9.20
N TYR A 87 -2.29 -17.47 -10.32
CA TYR A 87 -3.59 -16.80 -10.40
C TYR A 87 -4.55 -17.71 -11.14
N THR A 88 -5.73 -17.92 -10.58
CA THR A 88 -6.78 -18.73 -11.18
C THR A 88 -8.07 -17.94 -11.23
N TYR A 89 -8.65 -17.81 -12.41
CA TYR A 89 -9.84 -17.02 -12.70
C TYR A 89 -10.97 -17.93 -13.16
N LYS A 90 -12.17 -17.67 -12.64
CA LYS A 90 -13.42 -18.30 -13.08
C LYS A 90 -14.47 -17.23 -13.20
N LEU A 91 -14.73 -16.81 -14.43
CA LEU A 91 -15.59 -15.68 -14.74
C LEU A 91 -16.68 -16.07 -15.75
N SER A 92 -17.77 -15.32 -15.74
CA SER A 92 -18.87 -15.46 -16.68
C SER A 92 -19.41 -14.10 -17.14
N ASN A 93 -20.18 -14.15 -18.22
CA ASN A 93 -21.00 -13.05 -18.71
C ASN A 93 -22.32 -13.64 -19.22
N ASP A 94 -23.46 -13.23 -18.64
CA ASP A 94 -24.76 -13.82 -19.00
C ASP A 94 -25.31 -13.30 -20.34
N GLU A 95 -25.03 -12.04 -20.68
CA GLU A 95 -25.49 -11.38 -21.91
C GLU A 95 -24.96 -12.07 -23.18
N PHE A 96 -23.69 -12.50 -23.14
CA PHE A 96 -22.99 -13.13 -24.26
C PHE A 96 -22.83 -14.64 -24.10
N SER A 97 -23.60 -15.27 -23.20
CA SER A 97 -23.45 -16.70 -22.83
C SER A 97 -21.99 -17.08 -22.58
N GLY A 98 -21.23 -16.16 -21.98
CA GLY A 98 -19.79 -16.15 -21.97
C GLY A 98 -19.21 -16.84 -20.75
N THR A 99 -18.11 -17.57 -20.96
CA THR A 99 -17.29 -18.12 -19.87
C THR A 99 -15.83 -17.80 -20.08
N LEU A 100 -15.10 -17.50 -19.01
CA LEU A 100 -13.65 -17.31 -19.02
C LEU A 100 -13.04 -18.11 -17.88
N THR A 101 -12.19 -19.06 -18.24
CA THR A 101 -11.35 -19.78 -17.28
C THR A 101 -9.90 -19.57 -17.64
N LYS A 102 -9.12 -19.04 -16.69
CA LYS A 102 -7.70 -18.73 -16.87
C LYS A 102 -6.91 -19.20 -15.66
N SER A 103 -5.73 -19.76 -15.88
CA SER A 103 -4.78 -20.09 -14.82
C SER A 103 -3.38 -19.75 -15.28
N VAL A 104 -2.73 -18.78 -14.64
CA VAL A 104 -1.39 -18.32 -15.04
C VAL A 104 -0.47 -18.30 -13.84
N SER A 105 0.76 -18.77 -14.03
CA SER A 105 1.78 -18.75 -12.99
C SER A 105 3.04 -18.00 -13.42
N TYR A 106 3.57 -17.20 -12.50
CA TYR A 106 4.71 -16.33 -12.71
C TYR A 106 5.78 -16.60 -11.65
N ASN A 107 7.03 -16.34 -12.03
CA ASN A 107 8.14 -16.21 -11.10
C ASN A 107 8.57 -14.76 -11.08
N THR A 108 8.67 -14.21 -9.87
CA THR A 108 9.22 -12.88 -9.61
C THR A 108 10.54 -13.02 -8.88
N VAL A 109 11.62 -12.56 -9.49
CA VAL A 109 12.95 -12.51 -8.87
C VAL A 109 13.12 -11.14 -8.24
N ILE A 110 13.39 -11.11 -6.94
CA ILE A 110 13.65 -9.87 -6.20
C ILE A 110 15.16 -9.71 -6.03
N THR A 111 15.68 -8.57 -6.47
CA THR A 111 17.06 -8.15 -6.27
C THR A 111 17.08 -6.84 -5.50
N GLU A 112 17.61 -6.87 -4.28
CA GLU A 112 17.87 -5.66 -3.49
C GLU A 112 19.18 -5.01 -3.95
N LYS A 113 19.20 -3.67 -3.96
CA LYS A 113 20.33 -2.84 -4.39
C LYS A 113 20.95 -2.14 -3.18
N ASP A 114 22.18 -1.68 -3.34
CA ASP A 114 22.95 -1.03 -2.26
C ASP A 114 22.27 0.22 -1.69
N ASN A 115 21.42 0.89 -2.49
CA ASN A 115 20.63 2.04 -2.07
C ASN A 115 19.30 1.69 -1.39
N GLY A 116 19.07 0.40 -1.09
CA GLY A 116 17.84 -0.11 -0.45
C GLY A 116 16.66 -0.33 -1.41
N GLN A 117 16.81 0.00 -2.70
CA GLN A 117 15.76 -0.25 -3.69
C GLN A 117 15.66 -1.75 -4.00
N LYS A 118 14.45 -2.21 -4.24
CA LYS A 118 14.16 -3.58 -4.69
C LYS A 118 13.73 -3.54 -6.15
N ILE A 119 14.40 -4.34 -6.97
CA ILE A 119 14.01 -4.60 -8.35
C ILE A 119 13.32 -5.95 -8.39
N GLU A 120 12.10 -5.96 -8.90
CA GLU A 120 11.30 -7.15 -9.12
C GLU A 120 11.21 -7.42 -10.62
N GLU A 121 11.62 -8.60 -11.05
CA GLU A 121 11.53 -9.04 -12.44
C GLU A 121 10.58 -10.24 -12.50
N THR A 122 9.42 -10.05 -13.13
CA THR A 122 8.37 -11.06 -13.24
C THR A 122 8.31 -11.62 -14.65
N LYS A 123 8.34 -12.95 -14.76
CA LYS A 123 8.18 -13.70 -16.02
C LYS A 123 7.24 -14.87 -15.82
N LEU A 124 6.67 -15.38 -16.91
CA LEU A 124 5.94 -16.64 -16.90
C LEU A 124 6.84 -17.78 -16.43
N ASN A 125 6.27 -18.71 -15.65
CA ASN A 125 6.99 -19.92 -15.22
C ASN A 125 6.73 -21.14 -16.14
N GLY A 126 6.10 -20.90 -17.29
CA GLY A 126 5.72 -21.94 -18.27
C GLY A 126 4.37 -22.60 -18.01
N LYS A 127 3.64 -22.26 -16.94
CA LYS A 127 2.30 -22.80 -16.66
C LYS A 127 1.23 -21.74 -16.87
N TYR A 128 0.60 -21.75 -18.04
CA TYR A 128 -0.54 -20.91 -18.36
C TYR A 128 -1.60 -21.68 -19.14
N SER A 129 -2.87 -21.32 -18.92
CA SER A 129 -4.01 -21.73 -19.74
C SER A 129 -5.07 -20.64 -19.69
N GLU A 130 -5.76 -20.44 -20.81
CA GLU A 130 -6.90 -19.52 -20.88
C GLU A 130 -7.83 -19.99 -21.99
N VAL A 131 -9.10 -20.13 -21.63
CA VAL A 131 -10.20 -20.51 -22.52
C VAL A 131 -11.33 -19.53 -22.29
N ILE A 132 -11.73 -18.88 -23.37
CA ILE A 132 -12.83 -17.91 -23.37
C ILE A 132 -13.88 -18.42 -24.35
N ASN A 133 -15.13 -18.53 -23.92
CA ASN A 133 -16.26 -18.77 -24.81
C ASN A 133 -17.14 -17.52 -24.82
N ILE A 134 -17.56 -17.09 -26.01
CA ILE A 134 -18.46 -15.95 -26.23
C ILE A 134 -19.43 -16.35 -27.34
N ASN A 135 -20.74 -16.36 -27.05
CA ASN A 135 -21.79 -16.73 -28.01
C ASN A 135 -21.50 -18.05 -28.78
N GLY A 136 -20.90 -19.04 -28.11
CA GLY A 136 -20.54 -20.33 -28.71
C GLY A 136 -19.17 -20.37 -29.39
N THR A 137 -18.58 -19.23 -29.75
CA THR A 137 -17.21 -19.15 -30.28
C THR A 137 -16.20 -19.32 -29.15
N THR A 138 -15.23 -20.21 -29.33
CA THR A 138 -14.19 -20.49 -28.32
C THR A 138 -12.84 -19.91 -28.73
N PHE A 139 -12.24 -19.11 -27.86
CA PHE A 139 -10.88 -18.59 -27.98
C PHE A 139 -9.97 -19.37 -27.04
N ASN A 140 -9.02 -20.12 -27.61
CA ASN A 140 -8.06 -20.90 -26.84
C ASN A 140 -6.70 -20.22 -26.91
N LEU A 141 -6.14 -19.86 -25.76
CA LEU A 141 -4.79 -19.30 -25.69
C LEU A 141 -3.76 -20.34 -26.13
N ARG A 142 -3.00 -20.01 -27.18
CA ARG A 142 -1.96 -20.88 -27.75
C ARG A 142 -0.57 -20.47 -27.31
N ASN A 143 -0.32 -19.17 -27.29
CA ASN A 143 0.97 -18.64 -26.87
C ASN A 143 0.75 -17.44 -25.95
N TYR A 144 1.61 -17.34 -24.94
CA TYR A 144 1.68 -16.20 -24.06
C TYR A 144 3.13 -15.86 -23.76
N ASP A 145 3.54 -14.68 -24.19
CA ASP A 145 4.78 -14.05 -23.79
C ASP A 145 4.47 -12.92 -22.82
N PHE A 146 5.24 -12.82 -21.74
CA PHE A 146 5.03 -11.78 -20.72
C PHE A 146 6.31 -11.46 -19.98
N THR A 147 6.51 -10.17 -19.74
CA THR A 147 7.52 -9.66 -18.83
C THR A 147 6.99 -8.44 -18.10
N LYS A 148 7.33 -8.33 -16.83
CA LYS A 148 7.07 -7.12 -16.03
C LYS A 148 8.29 -6.84 -15.18
N THR A 149 8.60 -5.56 -15.02
CA THR A 149 9.61 -5.11 -14.08
C THR A 149 9.06 -4.00 -13.20
N ASN A 150 9.33 -4.11 -11.91
CA ASN A 150 8.99 -3.10 -10.92
C ASN A 150 10.25 -2.69 -10.17
N ILE A 151 10.29 -1.41 -9.83
CA ILE A 151 11.17 -0.86 -8.81
C ILE A 151 10.30 -0.47 -7.60
N THR A 152 10.75 -0.89 -6.43
CA THR A 152 10.20 -0.46 -5.15
C THR A 152 11.30 0.30 -4.39
N ASP A 153 11.06 1.58 -4.13
CA ASP A 153 11.87 2.40 -3.24
C ASP A 153 11.27 2.36 -1.84
N SER A 154 11.83 1.50 -0.99
CA SER A 154 11.38 1.33 0.39
C SER A 154 11.89 2.47 1.25
N LYS A 155 10.98 3.39 1.59
CA LYS A 155 11.21 4.43 2.59
C LYS A 155 10.74 3.94 3.94
N PRO A 156 11.14 4.61 5.05
CA PRO A 156 10.89 4.07 6.37
C PRO A 156 9.42 3.75 6.64
N ALA A 157 8.48 4.59 6.19
CA ALA A 157 7.04 4.42 6.40
C ALA A 157 6.23 4.11 5.13
N VAL A 158 6.83 4.20 3.94
CA VAL A 158 6.12 4.10 2.66
C VAL A 158 7.00 3.38 1.64
N ASP A 159 6.43 2.40 0.95
CA ASP A 159 7.03 1.85 -0.27
C ASP A 159 6.48 2.62 -1.47
N TYR A 160 7.34 3.21 -2.29
CA TYR A 160 6.95 3.80 -3.57
C TYR A 160 7.28 2.86 -4.71
N MET A 161 6.32 2.65 -5.61
CA MET A 161 6.40 1.64 -6.66
C MET A 161 6.22 2.29 -8.02
N ALA A 162 7.06 1.88 -8.97
CA ALA A 162 6.90 2.18 -10.38
C ALA A 162 7.31 0.97 -11.21
N GLY A 163 6.73 0.81 -12.39
CA GLY A 163 7.07 -0.31 -13.24
C GLY A 163 6.41 -0.25 -14.59
N ASN A 164 6.76 -1.23 -15.40
CA ASN A 164 6.20 -1.40 -16.73
C ASN A 164 6.11 -2.88 -17.06
N LEU A 165 5.22 -3.20 -17.99
CA LEU A 165 5.03 -4.55 -18.49
C LEU A 165 4.87 -4.56 -20.00
N TRP A 166 5.16 -5.72 -20.56
CA TRP A 166 4.84 -6.07 -21.92
C TRP A 166 4.30 -7.50 -21.94
N GLY A 167 3.31 -7.76 -22.78
CA GLY A 167 2.85 -9.10 -23.04
C GLY A 167 2.27 -9.24 -24.44
N ARG A 168 2.25 -10.48 -24.93
CA ARG A 168 1.62 -10.87 -26.18
C ARG A 168 0.87 -12.16 -25.97
N LYS A 169 -0.42 -12.16 -26.28
CA LYS A 169 -1.26 -13.36 -26.28
C LYS A 169 -1.71 -13.67 -27.68
N THR A 170 -1.62 -14.93 -28.08
CA THR A 170 -2.18 -15.42 -29.35
C THR A 170 -3.19 -16.51 -29.06
N TYR A 171 -4.42 -16.29 -29.51
CA TYR A 171 -5.55 -17.20 -29.38
C TYR A 171 -5.85 -17.83 -30.73
N SER A 172 -6.27 -19.10 -30.73
CA SER A 172 -6.99 -19.67 -31.87
C SER A 172 -8.49 -19.47 -31.68
N ILE A 173 -9.23 -19.29 -32.77
CA ILE A 173 -10.68 -19.04 -32.77
C ILE A 173 -11.42 -20.29 -33.29
N GLY A 174 -12.29 -20.87 -32.49
CA GLY A 174 -13.09 -22.04 -32.87
C GLY A 174 -12.26 -23.29 -33.18
N ALA A 175 -12.73 -24.06 -34.17
CA ALA A 175 -12.06 -25.25 -34.70
C ALA A 175 -11.33 -24.99 -36.04
N ASP A 176 -11.50 -23.79 -36.61
CA ASP A 176 -10.93 -23.35 -37.88
C ASP A 176 -9.60 -22.58 -37.68
N ASP A 177 -8.84 -22.31 -38.74
CA ASP A 177 -7.49 -21.70 -38.72
C ASP A 177 -7.46 -20.20 -38.31
N GLY A 178 -8.46 -19.72 -37.56
CA GLY A 178 -8.55 -18.33 -37.12
C GLY A 178 -7.64 -18.00 -35.93
N THR A 179 -7.09 -16.79 -35.90
CA THR A 179 -6.24 -16.29 -34.81
C THR A 179 -6.62 -14.88 -34.36
N VAL A 180 -6.43 -14.61 -33.07
CA VAL A 180 -6.39 -13.24 -32.50
C VAL A 180 -5.09 -13.08 -31.75
N THR A 181 -4.31 -12.05 -32.06
CA THR A 181 -3.13 -11.64 -31.30
C THR A 181 -3.43 -10.33 -30.58
N VAL A 182 -3.07 -10.29 -29.30
CA VAL A 182 -3.25 -9.15 -28.41
C VAL A 182 -1.88 -8.78 -27.83
N ASP A 183 -1.33 -7.68 -28.30
CA ASP A 183 -0.16 -7.04 -27.71
C ASP A 183 -0.59 -6.10 -26.59
N ILE A 184 0.15 -6.11 -25.49
CA ILE A 184 -0.14 -5.38 -24.27
C ILE A 184 1.12 -4.64 -23.84
N ILE A 185 1.02 -3.33 -23.67
CA ILE A 185 2.05 -2.50 -23.03
C ILE A 185 1.42 -1.86 -21.81
N GLY A 186 2.15 -1.78 -20.71
CA GLY A 186 1.61 -1.19 -19.50
C GLY A 186 2.61 -0.44 -18.67
N ASN A 187 2.12 0.60 -17.99
CA ASN A 187 2.83 1.32 -16.94
C ASN A 187 2.06 1.18 -15.63
N LEU A 188 2.78 1.12 -14.52
CA LEU A 188 2.19 1.10 -13.18
C LEU A 188 2.91 2.03 -12.23
N TYR A 189 2.14 2.59 -11.32
CA TYR A 189 2.61 3.48 -10.27
C TYR A 189 1.81 3.22 -9.02
N GLY A 190 2.44 3.34 -7.86
CA GLY A 190 1.73 3.16 -6.62
C GLY A 190 2.54 3.46 -5.40
N TYR A 191 1.88 3.31 -4.26
CA TYR A 191 2.52 3.30 -2.97
C TYR A 191 1.82 2.30 -2.03
N ASN A 192 2.56 1.84 -1.04
CA ASN A 192 2.04 0.99 0.04
C ASN A 192 2.53 1.50 1.40
N GLN A 193 1.62 1.62 2.35
CA GLN A 193 1.90 2.04 3.72
C GLN A 193 0.77 1.60 4.66
N TYR A 194 0.96 1.73 5.97
CA TYR A 194 0.04 1.18 6.97
C TYR A 194 -1.41 1.70 6.86
N TRP A 195 -1.58 3.00 6.63
CA TRP A 195 -2.85 3.71 6.52
C TRP A 195 -3.59 3.50 5.19
N GLY A 196 -2.93 2.90 4.21
CA GLY A 196 -3.50 2.71 2.89
C GLY A 196 -2.47 2.44 1.80
N SER A 197 -2.98 2.01 0.65
CA SER A 197 -2.20 1.74 -0.55
C SER A 197 -2.96 2.26 -1.76
N THR A 198 -2.25 2.55 -2.84
CA THR A 198 -2.85 2.77 -4.16
C THR A 198 -1.94 2.18 -5.22
N GLU A 199 -2.51 1.41 -6.12
CA GLU A 199 -1.86 0.93 -7.33
C GLU A 199 -2.70 1.38 -8.53
N THR A 200 -2.07 2.12 -9.43
CA THR A 200 -2.65 2.55 -10.70
C THR A 200 -1.89 1.88 -11.84
N GLN A 201 -2.61 1.36 -12.82
CA GLN A 201 -2.02 0.77 -14.02
C GLN A 201 -2.75 1.28 -15.26
N ILE A 202 -1.97 1.60 -16.28
CA ILE A 202 -2.46 2.01 -17.60
C ILE A 202 -1.97 0.95 -18.57
N LEU A 203 -2.90 0.29 -19.25
CA LEU A 203 -2.64 -0.76 -20.23
C LEU A 203 -3.13 -0.32 -21.60
N GLU A 204 -2.28 -0.49 -22.59
CA GLU A 204 -2.59 -0.28 -24.00
C GLU A 204 -2.58 -1.63 -24.71
N TYR A 205 -3.66 -1.88 -25.45
CA TYR A 205 -3.88 -3.10 -26.20
C TYR A 205 -3.84 -2.78 -27.69
N MET A 206 -3.07 -3.57 -28.43
CA MET A 206 -3.15 -3.63 -29.89
C MET A 206 -3.63 -5.02 -30.28
N ILE A 207 -4.75 -5.07 -30.99
CA ILE A 207 -5.44 -6.31 -31.31
C ILE A 207 -5.39 -6.50 -32.82
N GLN A 208 -5.06 -7.71 -33.25
CA GLN A 208 -5.04 -8.12 -34.65
C GLN A 208 -5.68 -9.49 -34.76
N SER A 209 -6.58 -9.67 -35.71
CA SER A 209 -7.22 -10.95 -35.96
C SER A 209 -7.19 -11.29 -37.44
N GLU A 210 -7.11 -12.59 -37.71
CA GLU A 210 -7.22 -13.16 -39.04
C GLU A 210 -8.07 -14.43 -38.94
N THR A 211 -9.14 -14.50 -39.71
CA THR A 211 -10.01 -15.68 -39.82
C THR A 211 -10.18 -16.08 -41.27
N ALA A 212 -10.06 -17.38 -41.55
CA ALA A 212 -10.34 -17.93 -42.86
C ALA A 212 -11.64 -18.74 -42.83
N LYS A 213 -12.52 -18.53 -43.81
CA LYS A 213 -13.77 -19.28 -44.00
C LYS A 213 -13.90 -19.66 -45.47
N GLY A 214 -13.38 -20.83 -45.83
CA GLY A 214 -13.22 -21.22 -47.24
C GLY A 214 -12.14 -20.36 -47.92
N ASP A 215 -12.46 -19.74 -49.05
CA ASP A 215 -11.55 -18.83 -49.77
C ASP A 215 -11.54 -17.39 -49.22
N LEU A 216 -12.44 -17.06 -48.30
CA LEU A 216 -12.55 -15.72 -47.70
C LEU A 216 -11.63 -15.61 -46.48
N VAL A 217 -10.77 -14.59 -46.49
CA VAL A 217 -9.92 -14.22 -45.35
C VAL A 217 -10.38 -12.87 -44.84
N ASP A 218 -10.89 -12.85 -43.61
CA ASP A 218 -11.23 -11.64 -42.88
C ASP A 218 -10.07 -11.26 -41.96
N LYS A 219 -9.64 -9.99 -42.02
CA LYS A 219 -8.55 -9.45 -41.21
C LYS A 219 -8.97 -8.12 -40.63
N TRP A 220 -8.81 -8.00 -39.32
CA TRP A 220 -9.11 -6.76 -38.64
C TRP A 220 -8.12 -6.45 -37.53
N GLY A 221 -8.08 -5.18 -37.16
CA GLY A 221 -7.31 -4.72 -36.02
C GLY A 221 -8.05 -3.65 -35.25
N GLY A 222 -7.58 -3.40 -34.04
CA GLY A 222 -8.13 -2.36 -33.20
C GLY A 222 -7.28 -2.13 -31.97
N THR A 223 -7.68 -1.15 -31.17
CA THR A 223 -6.95 -0.74 -29.98
C THR A 223 -7.88 -0.66 -28.78
N ALA A 224 -7.31 -0.81 -27.60
CA ALA A 224 -8.01 -0.48 -26.37
C ALA A 224 -7.05 0.10 -25.33
N THR A 225 -7.58 0.92 -24.44
CA THR A 225 -6.88 1.41 -23.26
C THR A 225 -7.67 1.00 -22.04
N VAL A 226 -7.00 0.41 -21.05
CA VAL A 226 -7.57 0.08 -19.75
C VAL A 226 -6.78 0.84 -18.68
N ARG A 227 -7.49 1.64 -17.89
CA ARG A 227 -6.95 2.36 -16.73
C ARG A 227 -7.57 1.77 -15.48
N LEU A 228 -6.75 1.21 -14.61
CA LEU A 228 -7.21 0.64 -13.34
C LEU A 228 -6.57 1.38 -12.17
N SER A 229 -7.33 1.51 -11.10
CA SER A 229 -6.87 2.08 -9.83
C SER A 229 -7.49 1.28 -8.70
N SER A 230 -6.66 0.60 -7.93
CA SER A 230 -7.03 -0.10 -6.70
C SER A 230 -6.48 0.66 -5.51
N SER A 231 -7.33 0.93 -4.53
CA SER A 231 -6.93 1.68 -3.34
C SER A 231 -7.50 1.08 -2.06
N VAL A 232 -6.68 1.07 -1.03
CA VAL A 232 -7.10 0.81 0.35
C VAL A 232 -6.89 2.05 1.18
N THR A 233 -7.87 2.36 2.02
CA THR A 233 -7.83 3.55 2.86
C THR A 233 -8.40 3.25 4.23
N LYS A 234 -7.64 3.55 5.27
CA LYS A 234 -8.10 3.55 6.66
C LYS A 234 -8.54 4.98 7.02
N GLN A 235 -9.84 5.16 7.20
CA GLN A 235 -10.42 6.39 7.69
C GLN A 235 -10.59 6.35 9.21
N LEU A 236 -10.46 7.48 9.86
CA LEU A 236 -10.67 7.68 11.29
C LEU A 236 -11.79 8.71 11.46
N LYS A 237 -12.88 8.32 12.13
CA LYS A 237 -14.02 9.21 12.39
C LYS A 237 -14.40 9.17 13.86
N TYR A 238 -14.54 10.34 14.48
CA TYR A 238 -15.12 10.43 15.82
C TYR A 238 -16.63 10.23 15.74
N ILE A 239 -17.16 9.35 16.58
CA ILE A 239 -18.60 9.11 16.69
C ILE A 239 -18.99 9.36 18.15
N GLU A 240 -19.81 10.39 18.33
CA GLU A 240 -20.47 10.72 19.60
C GLU A 240 -21.51 9.66 19.96
N ASN A 241 -21.76 9.51 21.27
CA ASN A 241 -22.76 8.58 21.77
C ASN A 241 -24.07 9.32 22.06
N GLU A 242 -25.18 8.78 21.56
CA GLU A 242 -26.52 9.39 21.67
C GLU A 242 -27.15 9.28 23.08
N PRO A 243 -26.78 8.33 23.98
CA PRO A 243 -27.06 8.51 25.40
C PRO A 243 -25.91 9.25 26.08
N ALA A 244 -26.10 10.53 26.37
CA ALA A 244 -25.13 11.35 27.11
C ALA A 244 -24.86 10.88 28.56
N THR A 245 -25.64 9.92 29.06
CA THR A 245 -25.51 9.36 30.42
C THR A 245 -24.50 8.22 30.53
N ILE A 246 -23.84 7.83 29.44
CA ILE A 246 -22.78 6.81 29.50
C ILE A 246 -21.45 7.42 29.95
N SER A 247 -20.50 6.58 30.39
CA SER A 247 -19.23 7.02 31.00
C SER A 247 -18.24 7.70 30.05
N PHE A 248 -18.58 7.87 28.77
CA PHE A 248 -17.72 8.50 27.76
C PHE A 248 -18.54 9.14 26.61
N GLU A 249 -18.08 10.28 26.11
CA GLU A 249 -18.83 11.11 25.15
C GLU A 249 -18.90 10.52 23.73
N GLY A 250 -17.91 9.71 23.37
CA GLY A 250 -17.75 9.19 22.02
C GLY A 250 -16.39 8.55 21.86
N GLY A 251 -16.15 8.00 20.68
CA GLY A 251 -14.89 7.36 20.36
C GLY A 251 -14.60 7.39 18.88
N PHE A 252 -13.31 7.28 18.55
CA PHE A 252 -12.91 7.11 17.18
C PHE A 252 -13.24 5.70 16.68
N VAL A 253 -13.71 5.62 15.44
CA VAL A 253 -13.88 4.39 14.68
C VAL A 253 -12.92 4.45 13.50
N GLN A 254 -12.05 3.45 13.41
CA GLN A 254 -11.26 3.21 12.22
C GLN A 254 -12.10 2.40 11.24
N THR A 255 -12.29 2.90 10.03
CA THR A 255 -13.01 2.20 8.95
C THR A 255 -12.09 1.99 7.77
N GLN A 256 -11.92 0.75 7.35
CA GLN A 256 -11.15 0.42 6.16
C GLN A 256 -12.05 0.26 4.95
N TYR A 257 -11.71 0.95 3.87
CA TYR A 257 -12.37 0.85 2.57
C TYR A 257 -11.40 0.30 1.54
N ASN A 258 -11.87 -0.64 0.72
CA ASN A 258 -11.17 -1.08 -0.48
C ASN A 258 -12.04 -0.74 -1.69
N ASN A 259 -11.46 -0.03 -2.65
CA ASN A 259 -12.16 0.39 -3.86
C ASN A 259 -11.24 0.18 -5.06
N SER A 260 -11.74 -0.56 -6.04
CA SER A 260 -11.08 -0.82 -7.31
C SER A 260 -11.96 -0.32 -8.44
N ILE A 261 -11.39 0.53 -9.29
CA ILE A 261 -12.06 1.10 -10.46
C ILE A 261 -11.26 0.72 -11.69
N LEU A 262 -11.96 0.32 -12.75
CA LEU A 262 -11.41 0.09 -14.07
C LEU A 262 -12.19 0.95 -15.05
N GLN A 263 -11.51 1.72 -15.87
CA GLN A 263 -12.07 2.43 -17.01
C GLN A 263 -11.46 1.85 -18.28
N TYR A 264 -12.27 1.68 -19.31
CA TYR A 264 -11.78 1.25 -20.61
C TYR A 264 -12.35 2.10 -21.72
N SER A 265 -11.57 2.25 -22.78
CA SER A 265 -11.98 2.76 -24.09
C SER A 265 -11.39 1.87 -25.16
N SER A 266 -12.12 1.65 -26.25
CA SER A 266 -11.68 0.78 -27.34
C SER A 266 -12.15 1.30 -28.69
N SER A 267 -11.27 1.21 -29.68
CA SER A 267 -11.54 1.44 -31.09
C SER A 267 -11.46 0.09 -31.81
N LEU A 268 -12.61 -0.50 -32.12
CA LEU A 268 -12.71 -1.86 -32.67
C LEU A 268 -13.61 -1.85 -33.91
N PRO A 269 -13.40 -2.76 -34.88
CA PRO A 269 -14.19 -2.81 -36.11
C PRO A 269 -15.66 -3.16 -35.84
N GLU A 270 -16.57 -2.58 -36.62
CA GLU A 270 -17.94 -3.03 -36.76
C GLU A 270 -17.99 -4.33 -37.58
N PHE A 271 -18.89 -5.24 -37.21
CA PHE A 271 -19.14 -6.48 -37.93
C PHE A 271 -20.51 -6.43 -38.60
N ASP A 272 -20.60 -6.98 -39.80
CA ASP A 272 -21.86 -7.11 -40.52
C ASP A 272 -22.74 -8.27 -40.00
N SER A 273 -23.90 -8.47 -40.63
CA SER A 273 -24.82 -9.55 -40.25
C SER A 273 -24.29 -10.96 -40.48
N GLU A 274 -23.22 -11.12 -41.27
CA GLU A 274 -22.57 -12.40 -41.55
C GLU A 274 -21.38 -12.67 -40.61
N GLY A 275 -21.03 -11.68 -39.76
CA GLY A 275 -19.92 -11.76 -38.83
C GLY A 275 -18.56 -11.48 -39.48
N VAL A 276 -18.54 -10.73 -40.59
CA VAL A 276 -17.31 -10.27 -41.25
C VAL A 276 -17.03 -8.83 -40.82
N SER A 277 -15.75 -8.50 -40.58
CA SER A 277 -15.34 -7.16 -40.19
C SER A 277 -15.52 -6.13 -41.31
N THR A 278 -15.80 -4.88 -40.93
CA THR A 278 -15.92 -3.73 -41.84
C THR A 278 -14.79 -2.72 -41.59
N ASP A 279 -14.59 -1.80 -42.54
CA ASP A 279 -13.60 -0.70 -42.40
C ASP A 279 -13.97 0.32 -41.32
N LYS A 280 -15.19 0.27 -40.76
CA LYS A 280 -15.67 1.23 -39.78
C LYS A 280 -15.23 0.84 -38.38
N LEU A 281 -14.43 1.69 -37.75
CA LEU A 281 -14.10 1.58 -36.33
C LEU A 281 -15.18 2.21 -35.46
N VAL A 282 -15.52 1.53 -34.36
CA VAL A 282 -16.51 1.92 -33.37
C VAL A 282 -15.81 2.15 -32.05
N GLU A 283 -15.94 3.37 -31.54
CA GLU A 283 -15.47 3.74 -30.21
C GLU A 283 -16.49 3.28 -29.15
N LYS A 284 -16.04 2.49 -28.18
CA LYS A 284 -16.81 2.10 -27.00
C LYS A 284 -16.01 2.42 -25.74
N SER A 285 -16.69 2.80 -24.68
CA SER A 285 -16.07 3.02 -23.38
C SER A 285 -16.97 2.56 -22.25
N GLY A 286 -16.38 2.31 -21.09
CA GLY A 286 -17.12 1.90 -19.90
C GLY A 286 -16.29 2.00 -18.64
N SER A 287 -16.96 1.80 -17.50
CA SER A 287 -16.32 1.76 -16.20
C SER A 287 -16.85 0.63 -15.35
N LEU A 288 -15.95 -0.10 -14.70
CA LEU A 288 -16.24 -1.15 -13.75
C LEU A 288 -15.78 -0.69 -12.36
N LYS A 289 -16.54 -1.14 -11.36
CA LYS A 289 -16.22 -0.88 -9.96
C LYS A 289 -16.42 -2.15 -9.14
N ILE A 290 -15.53 -2.35 -8.19
CA ILE A 290 -15.70 -3.32 -7.12
C ILE A 290 -15.32 -2.64 -5.80
N GLU A 291 -16.24 -2.70 -4.83
CA GLU A 291 -16.03 -2.19 -3.47
C GLU A 291 -16.26 -3.33 -2.48
N SER A 292 -15.34 -3.47 -1.52
CA SER A 292 -15.57 -4.40 -0.42
C SER A 292 -16.40 -3.74 0.67
N PHE A 293 -17.17 -4.54 1.42
CA PHE A 293 -17.80 -4.06 2.65
C PHE A 293 -16.75 -3.46 3.59
N PRO A 294 -17.00 -2.28 4.18
CA PRO A 294 -16.03 -1.64 5.04
C PRO A 294 -15.88 -2.41 6.35
N VAL A 295 -14.63 -2.59 6.79
CA VAL A 295 -14.32 -3.19 8.10
C VAL A 295 -14.16 -2.07 9.12
N GLN A 296 -14.93 -2.12 10.20
CA GLN A 296 -14.92 -1.10 11.25
C GLN A 296 -14.34 -1.65 12.55
N THR A 297 -13.45 -0.87 13.16
CA THR A 297 -12.86 -1.16 14.47
C THR A 297 -13.05 0.05 15.38
N ARG A 298 -13.70 -0.14 16.53
CA ARG A 298 -13.79 0.88 17.58
C ARG A 298 -12.44 0.98 18.28
N LEU A 299 -11.96 2.20 18.49
CA LEU A 299 -10.69 2.45 19.15
C LEU A 299 -10.86 2.76 20.64
N LEU A 300 -9.73 2.73 21.35
CA LEU A 300 -9.65 3.14 22.75
C LEU A 300 -10.23 4.55 22.93
N VAL A 301 -11.01 4.76 23.99
CA VAL A 301 -11.50 6.09 24.37
C VAL A 301 -10.66 6.62 25.53
N PRO A 302 -9.80 7.62 25.31
CA PRO A 302 -8.93 8.13 26.36
C PRO A 302 -9.66 9.09 27.29
N SER A 303 -9.14 9.21 28.52
CA SER A 303 -9.66 10.13 29.53
C SER A 303 -8.88 11.44 29.49
N VAL A 304 -9.31 12.37 28.64
CA VAL A 304 -8.65 13.68 28.39
C VAL A 304 -9.53 14.87 28.79
N ASN A 305 -10.46 14.69 29.74
CA ASN A 305 -11.46 15.68 30.10
C ASN A 305 -10.87 17.03 30.56
N HIS A 306 -9.67 17.03 31.15
CA HIS A 306 -8.95 18.24 31.58
C HIS A 306 -8.43 19.07 30.41
N LEU A 307 -8.42 18.52 29.19
CA LEU A 307 -8.01 19.21 27.97
C LEU A 307 -9.18 19.82 27.21
N ARG A 308 -10.39 19.77 27.76
CA ARG A 308 -11.59 20.29 27.10
C ARG A 308 -11.42 21.75 26.68
N GLY A 309 -11.61 22.01 25.39
CA GLY A 309 -11.49 23.35 24.80
C GLY A 309 -10.04 23.76 24.47
N HIS A 310 -9.05 22.90 24.75
CA HIS A 310 -7.69 23.11 24.27
C HIS A 310 -7.64 22.90 22.75
N TRP A 311 -6.94 23.77 22.03
CA TRP A 311 -6.89 23.75 20.57
C TRP A 311 -6.38 22.43 19.95
N ALA A 312 -5.53 21.69 20.69
CA ALA A 312 -5.01 20.38 20.30
C ALA A 312 -5.79 19.18 20.87
N GLU A 313 -6.92 19.39 21.56
CA GLU A 313 -7.68 18.33 22.25
C GLU A 313 -7.99 17.15 21.32
N ASN A 314 -8.52 17.44 20.12
CA ASN A 314 -8.92 16.40 19.17
C ASN A 314 -7.73 15.61 18.63
N ASP A 315 -6.59 16.26 18.36
CA ASP A 315 -5.37 15.60 17.91
C ASP A 315 -4.82 14.68 19.00
N ILE A 316 -4.76 15.18 20.25
CA ILE A 316 -4.31 14.39 21.41
C ILE A 316 -5.23 13.18 21.62
N LYS A 317 -6.55 13.39 21.56
CA LYS A 317 -7.56 12.33 21.67
C LYS A 317 -7.38 11.28 20.58
N ALA A 318 -7.14 11.68 19.34
CA ALA A 318 -6.90 10.77 18.22
C ALA A 318 -5.63 9.93 18.42
N LEU A 319 -4.52 10.55 18.83
CA LEU A 319 -3.25 9.84 19.05
C LEU A 319 -3.32 8.85 20.21
N TYR A 320 -4.02 9.19 21.29
CA TYR A 320 -4.28 8.23 22.36
C TYR A 320 -5.20 7.09 21.92
N SER A 321 -6.25 7.39 21.15
CA SER A 321 -7.12 6.35 20.58
C SER A 321 -6.38 5.38 19.66
N LEU A 322 -5.35 5.87 18.97
CA LEU A 322 -4.45 5.08 18.12
C LEU A 322 -3.29 4.42 18.88
N GLU A 323 -3.23 4.57 20.21
CA GLU A 323 -2.15 4.08 21.07
C GLU A 323 -0.75 4.57 20.65
N VAL A 324 -0.70 5.76 20.03
CA VAL A 324 0.54 6.48 19.70
C VAL A 324 1.16 7.08 20.95
N PHE A 325 0.33 7.65 21.83
CA PHE A 325 0.72 7.99 23.20
C PHE A 325 0.27 6.86 24.13
N LYS A 326 1.20 6.41 24.99
CA LYS A 326 1.03 5.19 25.81
C LYS A 326 1.01 5.49 27.31
N GLU A 327 1.44 6.67 27.70
CA GLU A 327 1.36 7.15 29.06
C GLU A 327 -0.10 7.37 29.50
N ASP A 328 -0.30 7.55 30.80
CA ASP A 328 -1.61 7.83 31.35
C ASP A 328 -2.18 9.16 30.79
N SER A 329 -3.24 9.06 29.98
CA SER A 329 -3.90 10.22 29.35
C SER A 329 -4.34 11.29 30.32
N GLN A 330 -4.65 10.95 31.59
CA GLN A 330 -5.04 11.94 32.60
C GLN A 330 -3.87 12.81 33.08
N LYS A 331 -2.63 12.35 32.86
CA LYS A 331 -1.40 13.06 33.21
C LYS A 331 -0.79 13.81 32.03
N PHE A 332 -1.43 13.75 30.85
CA PHE A 332 -0.92 14.44 29.68
C PHE A 332 -1.01 15.96 29.90
N ASN A 333 0.15 16.63 29.92
CA ASN A 333 0.22 18.08 29.95
C ASN A 333 0.62 18.62 28.56
N PRO A 334 -0.27 19.33 27.85
CA PRO A 334 0.01 19.83 26.50
C PRO A 334 1.16 20.86 26.44
N GLN A 335 1.47 21.51 27.57
CA GLN A 335 2.50 22.55 27.66
C GLN A 335 3.90 21.99 27.93
N ASP A 336 4.02 20.72 28.33
CA ASP A 336 5.31 20.09 28.53
C ASP A 336 6.06 20.03 27.20
N VAL A 337 7.38 20.15 27.26
CA VAL A 337 8.25 20.03 26.10
C VAL A 337 8.53 18.54 25.85
N MET A 338 8.35 18.10 24.60
CA MET A 338 8.54 16.71 24.21
C MET A 338 10.04 16.38 24.04
N THR A 339 10.47 15.24 24.60
CA THR A 339 11.83 14.75 24.40
C THR A 339 12.01 14.05 23.06
N ARG A 340 13.26 13.89 22.62
CA ARG A 340 13.61 13.14 21.40
C ARG A 340 13.13 11.69 21.46
N ALA A 341 13.22 11.04 22.63
CA ALA A 341 12.75 9.67 22.80
C ALA A 341 11.22 9.54 22.72
N GLU A 342 10.48 10.46 23.35
CA GLU A 342 9.01 10.51 23.25
C GLU A 342 8.56 10.69 21.81
N PHE A 343 9.18 11.62 21.07
CA PHE A 343 8.82 11.85 19.67
C PHE A 343 9.18 10.65 18.76
N ALA A 344 10.35 10.04 18.96
CA ALA A 344 10.76 8.85 18.21
C ALA A 344 9.82 7.66 18.45
N ASP A 345 9.38 7.47 19.69
CA ASP A 345 8.39 6.45 20.04
C ASP A 345 7.05 6.71 19.33
N ALA A 346 6.52 7.92 19.48
CA ALA A 346 5.25 8.32 18.91
C ALA A 346 5.25 8.23 17.37
N ILE A 347 6.32 8.68 16.68
CA ILE A 347 6.33 8.68 15.22
C ILE A 347 6.43 7.26 14.63
N VAL A 348 7.12 6.33 15.31
CA VAL A 348 7.15 4.92 14.89
C VAL A 348 5.76 4.30 15.01
N LEU A 349 5.05 4.60 16.10
CA LEU A 349 3.68 4.10 16.35
C LEU A 349 2.64 4.75 15.44
N ALA A 350 2.87 6.00 15.03
CA ALA A 350 1.98 6.73 14.13
C ALA A 350 2.13 6.27 12.68
N LEU A 351 3.37 6.11 12.19
CA LEU A 351 3.62 5.77 10.80
C LEU A 351 3.58 4.26 10.55
N LYS A 352 3.89 3.45 11.58
CA LYS A 352 3.96 1.98 11.55
C LYS A 352 4.84 1.47 10.41
N GLU A 353 5.04 0.15 10.35
CA GLU A 353 5.79 -0.45 9.23
C GLU A 353 4.87 -0.67 8.02
N VAL A 354 5.47 -0.71 6.83
CA VAL A 354 4.74 -1.04 5.61
C VAL A 354 4.23 -2.48 5.70
N PRO A 355 2.92 -2.71 5.49
CA PRO A 355 2.33 -4.04 5.49
C PRO A 355 3.03 -5.03 4.55
N GLN A 356 3.28 -6.24 5.03
CA GLN A 356 3.86 -7.32 4.24
C GLN A 356 2.78 -8.11 3.50
N ASP A 357 3.15 -8.78 2.41
CA ASP A 357 2.20 -9.58 1.65
C ASP A 357 1.75 -10.83 2.45
N THR A 358 0.48 -10.88 2.83
CA THR A 358 -0.14 -12.00 3.57
C THR A 358 -0.05 -13.30 2.81
N ALA A 359 -0.09 -13.27 1.47
CA ALA A 359 0.05 -14.46 0.64
C ALA A 359 1.48 -15.02 0.65
N LEU A 360 2.48 -14.25 1.10
CA LEU A 360 3.87 -14.71 1.27
C LEU A 360 4.15 -15.29 2.66
N SER A 361 3.20 -15.21 3.59
CA SER A 361 3.31 -15.85 4.90
C SER A 361 3.12 -17.36 4.77
N GLY A 362 4.21 -18.05 4.42
CA GLY A 362 4.41 -19.40 4.93
C GLY A 362 4.38 -19.31 6.44
N THR A 363 3.47 -20.03 7.09
CA THR A 363 3.38 -20.19 8.53
C THR A 363 4.80 -20.29 9.08
N LYS A 364 5.29 -19.24 9.76
CA LYS A 364 6.40 -19.40 10.68
C LYS A 364 5.86 -20.23 11.84
N THR A 365 5.61 -21.52 11.61
CA THR A 365 5.73 -22.52 12.66
C THR A 365 7.18 -22.43 13.08
N THR A 366 7.43 -21.55 14.04
CA THR A 366 8.67 -21.50 14.79
C THR A 366 8.80 -22.88 15.42
N ARG A 367 9.45 -23.81 14.71
CA ARG A 367 10.09 -24.94 15.36
C ARG A 367 11.05 -24.31 16.33
N THR A 368 10.71 -24.38 17.61
CA THR A 368 11.53 -24.03 18.76
C THR A 368 12.74 -24.97 18.81
N THR A 369 13.62 -24.88 17.82
CA THR A 369 15.05 -25.08 18.09
C THR A 369 15.46 -23.94 19.00
N LYS A 370 15.98 -24.26 20.19
CA LYS A 370 16.66 -23.32 21.10
C LYS A 370 17.67 -22.50 20.27
N SER A 371 17.26 -21.35 19.75
CA SER A 371 18.20 -20.45 19.11
C SER A 371 18.97 -19.76 20.23
N LYS A 372 20.27 -19.63 20.00
CA LYS A 372 21.17 -18.78 20.77
C LYS A 372 20.45 -17.45 21.00
N LYS A 373 20.29 -17.03 22.26
CA LYS A 373 19.76 -15.71 22.60
C LYS A 373 20.74 -14.70 22.00
N GLU A 374 20.41 -14.14 20.84
CA GLU A 374 21.17 -13.00 20.30
C GLU A 374 21.06 -11.89 21.33
N GLU A 375 22.20 -11.40 21.82
CA GLU A 375 22.22 -10.27 22.72
C GLU A 375 21.74 -9.05 21.95
N LEU A 376 20.60 -8.50 22.38
CA LEU A 376 20.09 -7.23 21.89
C LEU A 376 21.11 -6.16 22.27
N LEU A 377 21.78 -5.60 21.25
CA LEU A 377 22.71 -4.48 21.42
C LEU A 377 22.04 -3.18 20.98
N SER A 378 22.23 -2.14 21.78
CA SER A 378 21.78 -0.81 21.41
C SER A 378 22.76 -0.16 20.42
N PRO A 379 22.26 0.46 19.33
CA PRO A 379 23.12 1.26 18.46
C PRO A 379 23.61 2.55 19.14
N PHE A 380 23.04 2.92 20.29
CA PHE A 380 23.38 4.12 21.02
C PHE A 380 23.81 3.81 22.46
N VAL A 381 24.92 4.41 22.89
CA VAL A 381 25.51 4.19 24.22
C VAL A 381 24.67 4.78 25.35
N ASP A 382 23.78 5.73 25.04
CA ASP A 382 22.90 6.42 25.98
C ASP A 382 21.44 5.97 25.89
N VAL A 383 21.16 4.85 25.21
CA VAL A 383 19.84 4.21 25.18
C VAL A 383 19.99 2.79 25.72
N ALA A 384 19.56 2.58 26.96
CA ALA A 384 19.59 1.27 27.60
C ALA A 384 18.57 0.31 26.96
N VAL A 385 18.91 -0.98 26.86
CA VAL A 385 18.09 -2.01 26.20
C VAL A 385 16.78 -2.33 26.94
N ASP A 386 16.70 -1.99 28.22
CA ASP A 386 15.54 -2.11 29.09
C ASP A 386 14.70 -0.81 29.17
N SER A 387 15.15 0.26 28.50
CA SER A 387 14.36 1.48 28.36
C SER A 387 13.06 1.19 27.61
N LYS A 388 11.95 1.76 28.07
CA LYS A 388 10.64 1.67 27.40
C LYS A 388 10.65 2.21 25.96
N TYR A 389 11.61 3.07 25.61
CA TYR A 389 11.75 3.64 24.27
C TYR A 389 12.74 2.86 23.38
N PHE A 390 13.46 1.88 23.94
CA PHE A 390 14.55 1.20 23.23
C PHE A 390 14.10 0.57 21.92
N GLU A 391 12.99 -0.19 21.95
CA GLU A 391 12.50 -0.92 20.78
C GLU A 391 12.18 0.01 19.62
N ASN A 392 11.42 1.08 19.89
CA ASN A 392 11.01 2.04 18.86
C ASN A 392 12.16 2.93 18.40
N ILE A 393 13.09 3.35 19.28
CA ILE A 393 14.30 4.06 18.86
C ILE A 393 15.15 3.16 17.95
N ASN A 394 15.35 1.89 18.32
CA ASN A 394 16.11 0.96 17.50
C ASN A 394 15.43 0.69 16.16
N ASN A 395 14.09 0.54 16.15
CA ASN A 395 13.29 0.38 14.94
C ASN A 395 13.41 1.61 14.02
N ALA A 396 13.21 2.80 14.56
CA ALA A 396 13.35 4.07 13.85
C ALA A 396 14.75 4.24 13.26
N TYR A 397 15.79 3.88 14.01
CA TYR A 397 17.18 3.96 13.55
C TYR A 397 17.45 2.97 12.42
N LYS A 398 17.06 1.69 12.59
CA LYS A 398 17.23 0.64 11.56
C LYS A 398 16.51 0.97 10.26
N ARG A 399 15.33 1.58 10.36
CA ARG A 399 14.57 2.04 9.19
C ARG A 399 15.10 3.34 8.60
N GLY A 400 16.00 4.05 9.28
CA GLY A 400 16.56 5.32 8.81
C GLY A 400 15.65 6.53 9.05
N MET A 401 14.65 6.45 9.93
CA MET A 401 13.79 7.59 10.30
C MET A 401 14.57 8.64 11.11
N ILE A 402 15.43 8.15 12.02
CA ILE A 402 16.21 8.96 12.95
C ILE A 402 17.70 8.66 12.80
N SER A 403 18.52 9.63 13.21
CA SER A 403 19.97 9.49 13.33
C SER A 403 20.42 9.92 14.73
N GLY A 404 21.58 9.42 15.16
CA GLY A 404 22.24 9.90 16.38
C GLY A 404 22.73 11.34 16.26
N ARG A 405 23.15 11.92 17.38
CA ARG A 405 23.79 13.25 17.47
C ARG A 405 25.33 13.18 17.41
N GLY A 406 25.88 12.03 17.03
CA GLY A 406 27.33 11.76 17.00
C GLY A 406 27.81 11.00 18.24
N ASN A 407 29.06 10.53 18.21
CA ASN A 407 29.72 9.79 19.30
C ASN A 407 28.93 8.57 19.81
N GLY A 408 28.16 7.92 18.93
CA GLY A 408 27.30 6.79 19.29
C GLY A 408 26.14 7.18 20.23
N ARG A 409 25.69 8.44 20.25
CA ARG A 409 24.63 8.93 21.13
C ARG A 409 23.34 9.29 20.39
N PHE A 410 22.20 9.03 21.00
CA PHE A 410 20.89 9.49 20.53
C PHE A 410 20.40 10.75 21.25
N ALA A 411 20.81 10.93 22.51
CA ALA A 411 20.33 11.95 23.45
C ALA A 411 18.80 11.85 23.68
N PRO A 412 18.31 10.77 24.32
CA PRO A 412 16.88 10.51 24.48
C PRO A 412 16.13 11.57 25.28
N ASP A 413 16.78 12.18 26.28
CA ASP A 413 16.19 13.15 27.20
C ASP A 413 16.30 14.60 26.71
N ASP A 414 17.04 14.86 25.63
CA ASP A 414 17.11 16.18 25.02
C ASP A 414 15.73 16.55 24.45
N TYR A 415 15.38 17.83 24.55
CA TYR A 415 14.20 18.37 23.90
C TYR A 415 14.38 18.49 22.39
N LEU A 416 13.28 18.28 21.67
CA LEU A 416 13.23 18.28 20.21
C LEU A 416 12.69 19.61 19.69
N THR A 417 13.29 20.16 18.63
CA THR A 417 12.84 21.41 17.99
C THR A 417 11.81 21.15 16.89
N MET A 418 11.07 22.17 16.46
CA MET A 418 10.16 22.06 15.31
C MET A 418 10.89 21.60 14.04
N ALA A 419 12.09 22.12 13.77
CA ALA A 419 12.92 21.70 12.65
C ALA A 419 13.31 20.21 12.72
N ASP A 420 13.70 19.72 13.91
CA ASP A 420 14.03 18.31 14.13
C ASP A 420 12.82 17.40 13.86
N ALA A 421 11.61 17.80 14.29
CA ALA A 421 10.39 17.03 14.09
C ALA A 421 10.09 16.87 12.59
N ILE A 422 10.13 17.98 11.85
CA ILE A 422 9.89 18.01 10.41
C ILE A 422 10.91 17.14 9.67
N THR A 423 12.18 17.24 10.05
CA THR A 423 13.24 16.42 9.45
C THR A 423 12.99 14.93 9.64
N ILE A 424 12.58 14.49 10.84
CA ILE A 424 12.26 13.07 11.10
C ILE A 424 11.05 12.63 10.28
N ILE A 425 9.98 13.44 10.24
CA ILE A 425 8.75 13.10 9.51
C ILE A 425 9.01 12.99 8.00
N ILE A 426 9.64 13.98 7.39
CA ILE A 426 9.89 13.97 5.94
C ILE A 426 10.87 12.86 5.56
N ARG A 427 11.88 12.58 6.39
CA ARG A 427 12.76 11.43 6.18
C ARG A 427 12.00 10.11 6.29
N ALA A 428 11.05 9.99 7.22
CA ALA A 428 10.21 8.80 7.35
C ALA A 428 9.33 8.56 6.12
N LEU A 429 8.84 9.65 5.50
CA LEU A 429 8.10 9.60 4.23
C LEU A 429 9.01 9.44 3.00
N GLY A 430 10.32 9.68 3.15
CA GLY A 430 11.34 9.62 2.10
C GLY A 430 11.13 10.62 0.96
N LEU A 431 10.63 11.82 1.29
CA LEU A 431 10.24 12.86 0.33
C LEU A 431 11.29 13.96 0.18
N GLU A 432 12.47 13.83 0.79
CA GLU A 432 13.54 14.85 0.77
C GLU A 432 14.00 15.21 -0.66
N ALA A 433 13.89 14.29 -1.62
CA ALA A 433 14.25 14.51 -3.02
C ALA A 433 13.28 15.45 -3.77
N LEU A 434 12.13 15.81 -3.17
CA LEU A 434 11.22 16.82 -3.73
C LEU A 434 11.76 18.25 -3.61
N ALA A 435 12.82 18.46 -2.82
CA ALA A 435 13.53 19.73 -2.77
C ALA A 435 14.42 19.90 -4.02
N PRO A 436 14.35 21.04 -4.73
CA PRO A 436 15.25 21.34 -5.84
C PRO A 436 16.74 21.29 -5.46
N SER A 437 17.59 20.96 -6.42
CA SER A 437 19.04 21.13 -6.30
C SER A 437 19.39 22.63 -6.38
N GLY A 438 20.38 23.07 -5.59
CA GLY A 438 20.86 24.47 -5.61
C GLY A 438 20.39 25.35 -4.45
N GLY A 439 19.76 24.77 -3.42
CA GLY A 439 19.27 25.50 -2.25
C GLY A 439 17.82 25.93 -2.42
N VAL A 440 17.09 25.97 -1.31
CA VAL A 440 15.66 26.27 -1.28
C VAL A 440 15.36 27.40 -0.31
N THR A 441 14.31 28.17 -0.60
CA THR A 441 13.78 29.20 0.29
C THR A 441 12.30 28.88 0.51
N THR A 442 11.85 29.02 1.74
CA THR A 442 10.45 28.83 2.13
C THR A 442 9.73 30.16 2.19
N THR A 443 8.40 30.14 2.33
CA THR A 443 7.63 31.37 2.50
C THR A 443 7.49 31.83 3.95
N PHE A 444 8.18 31.16 4.90
CA PHE A 444 8.14 31.52 6.31
C PHE A 444 8.87 32.83 6.58
N VAL A 445 8.33 33.66 7.48
CA VAL A 445 8.95 34.94 7.85
C VAL A 445 10.33 34.74 8.50
N ASP A 446 10.50 33.63 9.21
CA ASP A 446 11.74 33.20 9.87
C ASP A 446 12.50 32.14 9.06
N ASP A 447 12.46 32.19 7.72
CA ASP A 447 13.23 31.27 6.86
C ASP A 447 14.73 31.28 7.17
N ALA A 448 15.27 32.45 7.53
CA ALA A 448 16.68 32.62 7.90
C ALA A 448 17.06 31.84 9.16
N ASP A 449 16.10 31.57 10.06
CA ASP A 449 16.33 30.82 11.30
C ASP A 449 16.26 29.31 11.10
N ILE A 450 15.84 28.83 9.91
CA ILE A 450 15.78 27.40 9.60
C ILE A 450 17.20 26.84 9.52
N PRO A 451 17.57 25.85 10.36
CA PRO A 451 18.88 25.22 10.30
C PRO A 451 19.18 24.64 8.91
N SER A 452 20.44 24.74 8.48
CA SER A 452 20.85 24.30 7.14
C SER A 452 20.49 22.84 6.85
N TYR A 453 20.63 21.95 7.84
CA TYR A 453 20.27 20.53 7.72
C TYR A 453 18.76 20.31 7.55
N ALA A 454 17.92 21.21 8.03
CA ALA A 454 16.46 21.09 8.02
C ALA A 454 15.82 21.76 6.80
N ARG A 455 16.53 22.68 6.13
CA ARG A 455 16.01 23.55 5.06
C ARG A 455 15.26 22.79 3.95
N ASN A 456 15.85 21.72 3.41
CA ASN A 456 15.17 20.91 2.38
C ASN A 456 13.91 20.23 2.93
N TYR A 457 13.98 19.69 4.15
CA TYR A 457 12.84 19.02 4.77
C TYR A 457 11.69 19.98 5.06
N VAL A 458 12.00 21.17 5.57
CA VAL A 458 11.00 22.22 5.85
C VAL A 458 10.35 22.72 4.57
N TYR A 459 11.13 22.94 3.50
CA TYR A 459 10.61 23.29 2.19
C TYR A 459 9.63 22.22 1.67
N VAL A 460 10.00 20.94 1.74
CA VAL A 460 9.13 19.85 1.31
C VAL A 460 7.87 19.78 2.17
N ALA A 461 8.01 19.88 3.50
CA ALA A 461 6.89 19.85 4.42
C ALA A 461 5.89 20.99 4.17
N GLN A 462 6.37 22.19 3.82
CA GLN A 462 5.52 23.30 3.39
C GLN A 462 4.83 23.00 2.06
N ARG A 463 5.58 22.50 1.06
CA ARG A 463 5.07 22.20 -0.28
C ARG A 463 3.96 21.15 -0.28
N ILE A 464 4.07 20.13 0.57
CA ILE A 464 3.04 19.09 0.73
C ILE A 464 1.93 19.48 1.72
N GLY A 465 1.96 20.69 2.28
CA GLY A 465 0.95 21.21 3.19
C GLY A 465 0.99 20.66 4.61
N LEU A 466 2.02 19.89 4.98
CA LEU A 466 2.18 19.29 6.31
C LEU A 466 2.38 20.37 7.39
N VAL A 467 3.13 21.42 7.06
CA VAL A 467 3.37 22.58 7.94
C VAL A 467 2.95 23.88 7.27
N GLN A 468 2.40 24.78 8.08
CA GLN A 468 1.99 26.13 7.69
C GLN A 468 2.47 27.09 8.77
N GLY A 469 2.62 28.37 8.40
CA GLY A 469 3.04 29.38 9.36
C GLY A 469 1.93 29.59 10.38
N ASP A 470 2.28 30.13 11.54
CA ASP A 470 1.27 30.68 12.44
C ASP A 470 0.52 31.86 11.79
N GLU A 471 -0.40 32.49 12.52
CA GLU A 471 -1.19 33.63 12.02
C GLU A 471 -0.33 34.79 11.49
N ARG A 472 0.96 34.85 11.88
CA ARG A 472 1.93 35.85 11.46
C ARG A 472 2.93 35.33 10.42
N GLY A 473 2.77 34.09 9.96
CA GLY A 473 3.61 33.45 8.95
C GLY A 473 4.91 32.84 9.48
N TYR A 474 5.07 32.68 10.81
CA TYR A 474 6.29 32.11 11.41
C TYR A 474 6.19 30.59 11.56
N LEU A 475 7.30 29.89 11.33
CA LEU A 475 7.43 28.45 11.61
C LEU A 475 7.94 28.17 13.03
N LYS A 476 8.83 29.04 13.52
CA LYS A 476 9.58 28.91 14.78
C LYS A 476 10.46 27.65 14.79
N PRO A 477 11.38 27.50 13.83
CA PRO A 477 12.10 26.25 13.58
C PRO A 477 12.98 25.80 14.76
N CYS A 478 13.53 26.74 15.53
CA CYS A 478 14.41 26.46 16.67
C CYS A 478 13.68 26.37 18.02
N GLU A 479 12.37 26.63 18.06
CA GLU A 479 11.60 26.52 19.30
C GLU A 479 11.41 25.05 19.68
N TYR A 480 11.48 24.74 20.96
CA TYR A 480 11.21 23.40 21.44
C TYR A 480 9.74 23.02 21.26
N LEU A 481 9.52 21.76 20.89
CA LEU A 481 8.20 21.26 20.54
C LEU A 481 7.43 20.87 21.81
N THR A 482 6.42 21.64 22.16
CA THR A 482 5.43 21.25 23.19
C THR A 482 4.70 19.97 22.79
N LYS A 483 4.24 19.17 23.75
CA LYS A 483 3.48 17.93 23.49
C LYS A 483 2.20 18.20 22.67
N ALA A 484 1.54 19.34 22.84
CA ALA A 484 0.40 19.71 21.99
C ALA A 484 0.79 19.91 20.52
N ARG A 485 1.84 20.68 20.24
CA ARG A 485 2.35 20.86 18.87
C ARG A 485 2.83 19.56 18.24
N ALA A 486 3.47 18.70 19.03
CA ALA A 486 3.84 17.36 18.59
C ALA A 486 2.62 16.52 18.21
N ALA A 487 1.57 16.55 19.03
CA ALA A 487 0.34 15.82 18.73
C ALA A 487 -0.28 16.26 17.40
N VAL A 488 -0.35 17.57 17.17
CA VAL A 488 -0.90 18.12 15.93
C VAL A 488 -0.08 17.73 14.71
N ILE A 489 1.26 17.85 14.75
CA ILE A 489 2.07 17.51 13.57
C ILE A 489 2.08 16.00 13.28
N ILE A 490 2.03 15.16 14.33
CA ILE A 490 1.93 13.70 14.18
C ILE A 490 0.56 13.32 13.58
N ASN A 491 -0.53 13.91 14.07
CA ASN A 491 -1.85 13.64 13.51
C ASN A 491 -1.98 14.17 12.07
N LYS A 492 -1.35 15.31 11.76
CA LYS A 492 -1.28 15.82 10.38
C LYS A 492 -0.56 14.86 9.42
N VAL A 493 0.56 14.25 9.81
CA VAL A 493 1.21 13.26 8.93
C VAL A 493 0.37 11.99 8.77
N ILE A 494 -0.33 11.53 9.81
CA ILE A 494 -1.29 10.43 9.70
C ILE A 494 -2.38 10.77 8.66
N ASN A 495 -2.95 11.98 8.73
CA ASN A 495 -3.96 12.43 7.76
C ASN A 495 -3.39 12.57 6.35
N TYR A 496 -2.17 13.10 6.19
CA TYR A 496 -1.48 13.17 4.90
C TYR A 496 -1.33 11.77 4.26
N MET A 497 -0.90 10.77 5.04
CA MET A 497 -0.77 9.40 4.55
C MET A 497 -2.12 8.76 4.19
N ARG A 498 -3.18 9.10 4.92
CA ARG A 498 -4.53 8.56 4.70
C ARG A 498 -5.22 9.15 3.48
N ASP A 499 -5.10 10.46 3.29
CA ASP A 499 -5.97 11.20 2.37
C ASP A 499 -5.20 11.86 1.22
N ASP A 500 -4.13 12.60 1.49
CA ASP A 500 -3.48 13.46 0.49
C ASP A 500 -2.52 12.69 -0.40
N LEU A 501 -1.73 11.76 0.16
CA LEU A 501 -0.87 10.88 -0.62
C LEU A 501 -1.68 10.07 -1.65
N LYS A 502 -2.89 9.66 -1.28
CA LYS A 502 -3.82 8.98 -2.19
C LYS A 502 -4.22 9.85 -3.38
N LYS A 503 -4.58 11.12 -3.12
CA LYS A 503 -5.03 12.04 -4.19
C LYS A 503 -3.95 12.24 -5.23
N ASP A 504 -2.70 12.37 -4.81
CA ASP A 504 -1.58 12.57 -5.74
C ASP A 504 -1.39 11.39 -6.70
N TYR A 505 -1.61 10.15 -6.25
CA TYR A 505 -1.45 8.95 -7.07
C TYR A 505 -2.72 8.56 -7.85
N ARG A 506 -3.91 8.93 -7.37
CA ARG A 506 -5.17 8.64 -8.06
C ARG A 506 -5.51 9.73 -9.08
N GLU A 507 -5.49 10.98 -8.66
CA GLU A 507 -6.09 12.08 -9.42
C GLU A 507 -5.15 12.67 -10.46
N ARG A 508 -3.83 12.61 -10.24
CA ARG A 508 -2.84 13.09 -11.24
C ARG A 508 -2.48 12.04 -12.29
N ILE A 509 -2.82 10.77 -12.10
CA ILE A 509 -2.52 9.69 -13.06
C ILE A 509 -3.77 9.31 -13.88
N VAL A 510 -4.96 9.38 -13.28
CA VAL A 510 -6.21 9.06 -13.98
C VAL A 510 -6.76 10.23 -14.80
N ASN A 511 -6.51 11.48 -14.39
CA ASN A 511 -7.02 12.67 -15.09
C ASN A 511 -6.01 13.35 -16.03
N TYR A 512 -4.88 12.70 -16.33
CA TYR A 512 -3.92 13.14 -17.34
C TYR A 512 -3.94 12.23 -18.58
#